data_AF-A0A178EEQ2-F1
#
_entry.id   AF-A0A178EEQ2-F1
#
_cell.length_a   1.000
_cell.length_b   1.000
_cell.length_c   1.000
_cell.angle_alpha   90.00
_cell.angle_beta   90.00
_cell.angle_gamma   90.00
#
_symmetry.space_group_name_H-M   'P 1'
#
loop_
_entity.id
_entity.type
_entity.pdbx_description
1 polymer ?
#
loop_
_entity_poly.entity_id
_entity_poly.type
_entity_poly.pdbx_seq_one_letter_code
_entity_poly.pdbx_strand_id
1 'polypeptide(L)'
;MDYLELDESAMQAFQELGGGIDLQHASSKPAILTPTTSRIHPRRRLEAQYLFRLENLFLTPRDIANALGLLRVPQLVTGTAQDGEASFCRLSQSSMSALDSWITRHHPNHQITKIRIGLAHKDPGELPFLGRDATLPQHRPHLLAMPTSQHVLEYPVHYFFYGTLADPARLERLFGVPASKLPRLQAAILLDGRIRTWGGKYRALVDGPGDMVNGFAYAITTTDQEDALRLYEGDNYEVVTATMIVDGKEITGRSFRFAGFENELTG
;
A
#
# COMPACT_ATOMS: atom_id res chain seq x y z
N MET A 1 -16.91 -21.74 24.40
CA MET A 1 -15.89 -20.67 24.21
C MET A 1 -15.03 -21.24 23.10
N ASP A 2 -15.59 -21.18 21.90
CA ASP A 2 -15.13 -21.98 20.78
C ASP A 2 -14.72 -20.98 19.71
N TYR A 3 -13.40 -20.85 19.58
CA TYR A 3 -12.77 -20.10 18.52
C TYR A 3 -13.12 -20.80 17.21
N LEU A 4 -13.73 -20.06 16.29
CA LEU A 4 -13.81 -20.50 14.90
C LEU A 4 -12.36 -20.55 14.38
N GLU A 5 -11.82 -21.76 14.29
CA GLU A 5 -10.61 -22.09 13.54
C GLU A 5 -10.80 -21.55 12.12
N LEU A 6 -10.10 -20.46 11.81
CA LEU A 6 -9.87 -20.06 10.43
C LEU A 6 -9.09 -21.20 9.78
N ASP A 7 -9.70 -21.79 8.75
CA ASP A 7 -9.14 -22.90 7.97
C ASP A 7 -7.66 -22.64 7.65
N GLU A 8 -6.84 -23.66 7.87
CA GLU A 8 -5.40 -23.64 7.61
C GLU A 8 -5.11 -23.21 6.16
N SER A 9 -6.04 -23.53 5.24
CA SER A 9 -5.99 -23.11 3.84
C SER A 9 -6.18 -21.59 3.64
N ALA A 10 -6.97 -20.92 4.48
CA ALA A 10 -7.15 -19.48 4.44
C ALA A 10 -5.90 -18.76 4.99
N MET A 11 -5.33 -19.25 6.09
CA MET A 11 -4.07 -18.76 6.65
C MET A 11 -2.92 -18.89 5.63
N GLN A 12 -2.89 -19.99 4.88
CA GLN A 12 -1.88 -20.24 3.86
C GLN A 12 -2.04 -19.32 2.63
N ALA A 13 -3.27 -19.04 2.20
CA ALA A 13 -3.53 -18.09 1.10
C ALA A 13 -3.08 -16.65 1.45
N PHE A 14 -3.24 -16.20 2.69
CA PHE A 14 -2.77 -14.88 3.12
C PHE A 14 -1.25 -14.82 3.33
N GLN A 15 -0.65 -15.93 3.77
CA GLN A 15 0.80 -16.05 3.87
C GLN A 15 1.48 -16.13 2.49
N GLU A 16 0.79 -16.66 1.47
CA GLU A 16 1.21 -16.61 0.07
C GLU A 16 1.07 -15.21 -0.56
N LEU A 17 0.14 -14.38 -0.07
CA LEU A 17 -0.10 -13.00 -0.55
C LEU A 17 0.72 -11.92 0.18
N GLY A 18 1.48 -12.26 1.23
CA GLY A 18 2.48 -11.37 1.83
C GLY A 18 1.94 -10.27 2.76
N GLY A 19 0.64 -10.20 3.02
CA GLY A 19 0.04 -9.23 3.94
C GLY A 19 0.12 -9.67 5.41
N GLY A 20 0.91 -8.97 6.22
CA GLY A 20 1.00 -9.23 7.67
C GLY A 20 -0.18 -8.64 8.44
N ILE A 21 -0.77 -9.46 9.33
CA ILE A 21 -1.73 -9.05 10.36
C ILE A 21 -0.96 -8.68 11.63
N ASP A 22 -1.16 -7.46 12.16
CA ASP A 22 -0.55 -6.99 13.40
C ASP A 22 -1.57 -7.10 14.56
N LEU A 23 -1.35 -8.07 15.45
CA LEU A 23 -2.06 -8.21 16.73
C LEU A 23 -1.27 -7.49 17.82
N GLN A 24 -1.60 -6.23 18.11
CA GLN A 24 -0.92 -5.47 19.15
C GLN A 24 -1.46 -5.80 20.56
N HIS A 25 -0.58 -6.33 21.41
CA HIS A 25 -0.69 -6.26 22.87
C HIS A 25 0.17 -5.10 23.38
N ALA A 26 -0.47 -4.13 24.05
CA ALA A 26 0.22 -3.00 24.66
C ALA A 26 0.87 -3.39 26.00
N SER A 27 2.16 -3.11 26.18
CA SER A 27 2.78 -3.01 27.51
C SER A 27 3.80 -1.89 27.55
N SER A 28 3.60 -0.96 28.48
CA SER A 28 4.32 0.30 28.61
C SER A 28 5.42 0.20 29.67
N LYS A 29 6.66 0.59 29.35
CA LYS A 29 7.62 1.15 30.33
C LYS A 29 8.54 2.19 29.67
N PRO A 30 8.98 3.23 30.40
CA PRO A 30 9.69 4.38 29.83
C PRO A 30 11.22 4.21 29.91
N ALA A 31 11.95 4.69 28.91
CA ALA A 31 13.40 4.87 28.99
C ALA A 31 13.85 6.21 28.36
N ILE A 32 14.71 6.85 29.14
CA ILE A 32 15.36 8.16 29.09
C ILE A 32 15.99 8.54 27.74
N LEU A 33 15.85 9.82 27.36
CA LEU A 33 16.35 10.43 26.12
C LEU A 33 17.75 11.03 26.28
N THR A 34 18.67 10.70 25.37
CA THR A 34 19.85 11.52 25.01
C THR A 34 19.70 12.00 23.56
N PRO A 35 20.07 13.25 23.23
CA PRO A 35 19.75 13.84 21.93
C PRO A 35 20.82 13.54 20.90
N THR A 36 20.54 12.62 19.97
CA THR A 36 21.28 12.49 18.71
C THR A 36 20.38 13.04 17.60
N THR A 37 20.88 14.04 16.88
CA THR A 37 20.15 14.82 15.88
C THR A 37 19.95 14.05 14.57
N SER A 38 19.19 12.95 14.58
CA SER A 38 18.46 12.49 13.41
C SER A 38 17.03 12.99 13.56
N ARG A 39 16.65 14.01 12.78
CA ARG A 39 15.28 14.54 12.82
C ARG A 39 14.36 13.53 12.13
N ILE A 40 13.84 12.63 12.97
CA ILE A 40 12.84 11.62 12.70
C ILE A 40 11.66 12.29 11.99
N HIS A 41 11.40 11.86 10.75
CA HIS A 41 10.17 12.22 10.06
C HIS A 41 8.99 11.78 10.94
N PRO A 42 7.95 12.61 11.14
CA PRO A 42 6.68 12.11 11.65
C PRO A 42 6.05 11.25 10.56
N ARG A 43 6.47 9.98 10.50
CA ARG A 43 5.99 8.99 9.53
C ARG A 43 4.50 8.78 9.77
N ARG A 44 3.68 9.27 8.84
CA ARG A 44 2.22 9.22 8.93
C ARG A 44 1.79 7.77 8.78
N ARG A 45 1.21 7.18 9.84
CA ARG A 45 0.25 6.10 9.66
C ARG A 45 -0.93 6.70 8.90
N LEU A 46 -0.96 6.51 7.58
CA LEU A 46 -2.03 7.02 6.74
C LEU A 46 -3.33 6.27 7.07
N GLU A 47 -4.47 6.94 6.89
CA GLU A 47 -5.78 6.39 7.28
C GLU A 47 -6.01 5.04 6.58
N ALA A 48 -6.21 3.99 7.38
CA ALA A 48 -6.51 2.66 6.85
C ALA A 48 -7.82 2.68 6.07
N GLN A 49 -7.88 1.94 4.97
CA GLN A 49 -9.12 1.74 4.23
C GLN A 49 -9.70 0.37 4.56
N TYR A 50 -11.02 0.24 4.51
CA TYR A 50 -11.72 -0.98 4.84
C TYR A 50 -12.74 -1.33 3.75
N LEU A 51 -12.88 -2.62 3.45
CA LEU A 51 -14.06 -3.17 2.79
C LEU A 51 -14.98 -3.73 3.86
N PHE A 52 -16.19 -3.20 3.92
CA PHE A 52 -17.26 -3.73 4.73
C PHE A 52 -18.18 -4.56 3.84
N ARG A 53 -18.40 -5.84 4.15
CA ARG A 53 -19.30 -6.68 3.37
C ARG A 53 -20.74 -6.23 3.56
N LEU A 54 -21.45 -6.03 2.46
CA LEU A 54 -22.88 -5.77 2.47
C LEU A 54 -23.63 -7.08 2.65
N GLU A 55 -23.99 -7.37 3.88
CA GLU A 55 -24.76 -8.55 4.27
C GLU A 55 -25.71 -8.19 5.43
N ASN A 56 -26.82 -8.93 5.51
CA ASN A 56 -27.79 -8.88 6.60
C ASN A 56 -28.31 -7.46 6.94
N LEU A 57 -27.63 -6.76 7.85
CA LEU A 57 -27.99 -5.44 8.37
C LEU A 57 -27.84 -4.31 7.34
N PHE A 58 -26.90 -4.47 6.41
CA PHE A 58 -26.61 -3.45 5.40
C PHE A 58 -26.58 -4.12 4.03
N LEU A 59 -27.65 -3.95 3.27
CA LEU A 59 -27.78 -4.54 1.94
C LEU A 59 -27.28 -3.59 0.84
N THR A 60 -27.26 -2.28 1.14
CA THR A 60 -26.82 -1.26 0.19
C THR A 60 -25.84 -0.28 0.85
N PRO A 61 -24.94 0.36 0.07
CA PRO A 61 -24.06 1.43 0.58
C PRO A 61 -24.84 2.61 1.18
N ARG A 62 -26.11 2.79 0.77
CA ARG A 62 -26.97 3.86 1.26
C ARG A 62 -27.43 3.60 2.69
N ASP A 63 -27.58 2.35 3.10
CA ASP A 63 -27.92 1.97 4.47
C ASP A 63 -26.80 2.40 5.43
N ILE A 64 -25.54 2.21 5.02
CA ILE A 64 -24.36 2.67 5.76
C ILE A 64 -24.32 4.19 5.81
N ALA A 65 -24.58 4.87 4.68
CA ALA A 65 -24.62 6.33 4.66
C ALA A 65 -25.67 6.89 5.63
N ASN A 66 -26.85 6.28 5.69
CA ASN A 66 -27.92 6.67 6.60
C ASN A 66 -27.57 6.39 8.07
N ALA A 67 -27.01 5.22 8.39
CA ALA A 67 -26.62 4.85 9.75
C ALA A 67 -25.53 5.77 10.31
N LEU A 68 -24.62 6.24 9.46
CA LEU A 68 -23.50 7.10 9.82
C LEU A 68 -23.77 8.60 9.61
N GLY A 69 -24.89 8.96 9.01
CA GLY A 69 -25.18 10.36 8.63
C GLY A 69 -24.20 10.91 7.58
N LEU A 70 -23.68 10.07 6.69
CA LEU A 70 -22.75 10.51 5.65
C LEU A 70 -23.47 11.29 4.56
N LEU A 71 -22.91 12.45 4.20
CA LEU A 71 -23.39 13.29 3.09
C LEU A 71 -23.18 12.64 1.71
N ARG A 72 -22.18 11.76 1.59
CA ARG A 72 -21.88 11.02 0.35
C ARG A 72 -22.06 9.53 0.58
N VAL A 73 -22.66 8.86 -0.40
CA VAL A 73 -22.79 7.41 -0.41
C VAL A 73 -21.40 6.80 -0.63
N PRO A 74 -20.96 5.90 0.27
CA PRO A 74 -19.71 5.16 0.09
C PRO A 74 -19.64 4.36 -1.22
N GLN A 75 -18.42 4.12 -1.71
CA GLN A 75 -18.21 3.40 -2.96
C GLN A 75 -18.58 1.92 -2.82
N LEU A 76 -19.41 1.42 -3.73
CA LEU A 76 -19.71 0.00 -3.90
C LEU A 76 -18.57 -0.68 -4.67
N VAL A 77 -18.13 -1.83 -4.17
CA VAL A 77 -17.15 -2.70 -4.80
C VAL A 77 -17.76 -4.09 -4.87
N THR A 78 -17.90 -4.66 -6.05
CA THR A 78 -18.36 -6.03 -6.24
C THR A 78 -17.18 -6.96 -6.45
N GLY A 79 -17.25 -8.15 -5.87
CA GLY A 79 -16.25 -9.20 -6.04
C GLY A 79 -16.93 -10.51 -6.42
N THR A 80 -16.36 -11.21 -7.39
CA THR A 80 -16.76 -12.57 -7.75
C THR A 80 -15.80 -13.56 -7.09
N ALA A 81 -16.34 -14.45 -6.27
CA ALA A 81 -15.60 -15.55 -5.65
C ALA A 81 -16.17 -16.89 -6.14
N GLN A 82 -15.50 -17.98 -5.76
CA GLN A 82 -15.94 -19.34 -6.08
C GLN A 82 -17.33 -19.67 -5.52
N ASP A 83 -17.72 -18.99 -4.42
CA ASP A 83 -19.00 -19.13 -3.74
C ASP A 83 -20.09 -18.15 -4.23
N GLY A 84 -19.80 -17.37 -5.28
CA GLY A 84 -20.75 -16.42 -5.89
C GLY A 84 -20.32 -14.95 -5.82
N GLU A 85 -21.25 -14.05 -6.11
CA GLU A 85 -21.04 -12.60 -6.05
C GLU A 85 -21.18 -12.06 -4.63
N ALA A 86 -20.19 -11.29 -4.18
CA ALA A 86 -20.21 -10.57 -2.92
C ALA A 86 -20.12 -9.06 -3.17
N SER A 87 -20.88 -8.29 -2.40
CA SER A 87 -20.88 -6.83 -2.47
C SER A 87 -20.20 -6.26 -1.24
N PHE A 88 -19.33 -5.28 -1.44
CA PHE A 88 -18.55 -4.62 -0.41
C PHE A 88 -18.68 -3.10 -0.52
N CYS A 89 -18.46 -2.44 0.60
CA CYS A 89 -18.49 -1.00 0.73
C CYS A 89 -17.12 -0.50 1.20
N ARG A 90 -16.52 0.43 0.45
CA ARG A 90 -15.21 1.00 0.79
C ARG A 90 -15.37 2.16 1.78
N LEU A 91 -14.72 2.05 2.93
CA LEU A 91 -14.81 3.00 4.04
C LEU A 91 -13.42 3.48 4.49
N SER A 92 -13.35 4.74 4.95
CA SER A 92 -12.19 5.27 5.66
C SER A 92 -12.13 4.69 7.09
N GLN A 93 -10.97 4.78 7.74
CA GLN A 93 -10.80 4.39 9.14
C GLN A 93 -11.77 5.12 10.09
N SER A 94 -12.00 6.41 9.86
CA SER A 94 -12.95 7.21 10.63
C SER A 94 -14.39 6.72 10.47
N SER A 95 -14.81 6.45 9.23
CA SER A 95 -16.16 5.93 8.92
C SER A 95 -16.36 4.51 9.49
N MET A 96 -15.32 3.67 9.39
CA MET A 96 -15.34 2.32 9.94
C MET A 96 -15.44 2.32 11.47
N SER A 97 -14.69 3.19 12.15
CA SER A 97 -14.75 3.32 13.62
C SER A 97 -16.12 3.81 14.10
N ALA A 98 -16.73 4.73 13.35
CA ALA A 98 -18.09 5.19 13.61
C ALA A 98 -19.13 4.07 13.40
N LEU A 99 -18.93 3.23 12.37
CA LEU A 99 -19.80 2.09 12.07
C LEU A 99 -19.71 1.00 13.13
N ASP A 100 -18.51 0.65 13.57
CA ASP A 100 -18.27 -0.28 14.68
C ASP A 100 -19.00 0.23 15.96
N SER A 101 -18.90 1.53 16.24
CA SER A 101 -19.57 2.16 17.38
C SER A 101 -21.10 2.12 17.25
N TRP A 102 -21.63 2.34 16.05
CA TRP A 102 -23.06 2.28 15.77
C TRP A 102 -23.61 0.85 15.92
N ILE A 103 -22.91 -0.14 15.37
CA ILE A 103 -23.31 -1.56 15.47
C ILE A 103 -23.27 -2.02 16.92
N THR A 104 -22.22 -1.68 17.66
CA THR A 104 -22.12 -2.03 19.09
C THR A 104 -23.29 -1.47 19.90
N ARG A 105 -23.80 -0.28 19.52
CA ARG A 105 -24.92 0.39 20.20
C ARG A 105 -26.28 -0.18 19.81
N HIS A 106 -26.50 -0.49 18.53
CA HIS A 106 -27.82 -0.84 18.01
C HIS A 106 -28.01 -2.36 17.78
N HIS A 107 -26.93 -3.10 17.51
CA HIS A 107 -26.94 -4.51 17.15
C HIS A 107 -25.73 -5.27 17.76
N PRO A 108 -25.62 -5.39 19.09
CA PRO A 108 -24.43 -5.94 19.77
C PRO A 108 -24.14 -7.42 19.48
N ASN A 109 -25.13 -8.17 18.99
CA ASN A 109 -25.00 -9.60 18.71
C ASN A 109 -24.72 -9.91 17.23
N HIS A 110 -24.52 -8.88 16.39
CA HIS A 110 -24.30 -9.09 14.95
C HIS A 110 -22.81 -9.12 14.64
N GLN A 111 -22.36 -10.21 14.01
CA GLN A 111 -21.02 -10.26 13.43
C GLN A 111 -21.03 -9.56 12.07
N ILE A 112 -20.01 -8.75 11.84
CA ILE A 112 -19.78 -8.07 10.57
C ILE A 112 -18.47 -8.53 9.95
N THR A 113 -18.47 -8.65 8.64
CA THR A 113 -17.25 -8.95 7.89
C THR A 113 -16.59 -7.65 7.44
N LYS A 114 -15.41 -7.35 7.98
CA LYS A 114 -14.59 -6.21 7.57
C LYS A 114 -13.18 -6.65 7.17
N ILE A 115 -12.70 -6.13 6.05
CA ILE A 115 -11.38 -6.43 5.49
C ILE A 115 -10.60 -5.13 5.44
N ARG A 116 -9.44 -5.06 6.10
CA ARG A 116 -8.54 -3.90 6.01
C ARG A 116 -7.81 -3.96 4.67
N ILE A 117 -7.97 -2.94 3.85
CA ILE A 117 -7.18 -2.73 2.64
C ILE A 117 -5.94 -1.92 3.03
N GLY A 118 -4.78 -2.58 3.04
CA GLY A 118 -3.51 -1.88 2.98
C GLY A 118 -3.26 -1.48 1.53
N LEU A 119 -3.21 -0.17 1.24
CA LEU A 119 -2.88 0.30 -0.10
C LEU A 119 -1.67 1.22 -0.01
N ALA A 120 -0.64 0.93 -0.81
CA ALA A 120 0.54 1.77 -0.86
C ALA A 120 0.13 3.19 -1.24
N HIS A 121 0.60 4.15 -0.46
CA HIS A 121 0.20 5.54 -0.63
C HIS A 121 0.70 6.10 -1.95
N LYS A 122 -0.12 6.90 -2.62
CA LYS A 122 0.26 7.60 -3.84
C LYS A 122 -0.46 8.94 -3.81
N ASP A 123 0.29 10.03 -3.64
CA ASP A 123 -0.24 11.37 -3.81
C ASP A 123 -0.38 11.65 -5.32
N PRO A 124 -1.58 11.98 -5.83
CA PRO A 124 -1.77 12.31 -7.24
C PRO A 124 -1.07 13.61 -7.67
N GLY A 125 -0.73 14.50 -6.73
CA GLY A 125 -0.18 15.83 -7.01
C GLY A 125 1.34 15.90 -7.00
N GLU A 126 2.00 15.18 -6.09
CA GLU A 126 3.46 15.25 -5.92
C GLU A 126 4.00 13.94 -5.34
N LEU A 127 4.70 13.14 -6.17
CA LEU A 127 5.40 11.96 -5.68
C LEU A 127 6.77 12.34 -5.12
N PRO A 128 7.13 11.93 -3.90
CA PRO A 128 8.47 12.19 -3.37
C PRO A 128 9.52 11.49 -4.24
N PHE A 129 10.70 12.08 -4.34
CA PHE A 129 11.84 11.46 -5.01
C PHE A 129 12.64 10.62 -4.02
N LEU A 130 12.94 9.38 -4.41
CA LEU A 130 13.79 8.48 -3.63
C LEU A 130 15.16 9.14 -3.36
N GLY A 131 15.60 9.12 -2.10
CA GLY A 131 16.88 9.68 -1.66
C GLY A 131 17.00 11.21 -1.73
N ARG A 132 15.92 11.94 -2.01
CA ARG A 132 15.89 13.41 -1.94
C ARG A 132 14.94 13.88 -0.85
N ASP A 133 15.45 14.76 0.01
CA ASP A 133 14.62 15.43 1.01
C ASP A 133 13.93 16.65 0.38
N ALA A 134 12.65 16.51 0.02
CA ALA A 134 11.84 17.58 -0.56
C ALA A 134 11.58 18.76 0.40
N THR A 135 11.92 18.64 1.70
CA THR A 135 11.78 19.72 2.68
C THR A 135 12.95 20.71 2.66
N LEU A 136 14.09 20.31 2.09
CA LEU A 136 15.24 21.20 1.93
C LEU A 136 14.95 22.27 0.88
N PRO A 137 15.29 23.56 1.14
CA PRO A 137 14.99 24.66 0.21
C PRO A 137 15.52 24.42 -1.21
N GLN A 138 16.67 23.76 -1.34
CA GLN A 138 17.29 23.42 -2.62
C GLN A 138 16.60 22.28 -3.40
N HIS A 139 15.76 21.49 -2.72
CA HIS A 139 15.01 20.37 -3.30
C HIS A 139 13.50 20.64 -3.35
N ARG A 140 13.05 21.79 -2.82
CA ARG A 140 11.69 22.26 -3.00
C ARG A 140 11.47 22.52 -4.50
N PRO A 141 10.41 21.97 -5.12
CA PRO A 141 10.08 22.32 -6.49
C PRO A 141 9.94 23.83 -6.57
N HIS A 142 10.79 24.48 -7.37
CA HIS A 142 10.63 25.90 -7.63
C HIS A 142 9.28 26.05 -8.35
N LEU A 143 8.29 26.64 -7.67
CA LEU A 143 6.91 26.87 -8.16
C LEU A 143 6.82 27.85 -9.36
N LEU A 144 7.88 27.97 -10.15
CA LEU A 144 8.02 28.89 -11.27
C LEU A 144 8.79 28.23 -12.42
N ALA A 145 8.25 27.12 -12.91
CA ALA A 145 8.27 26.70 -14.32
C ALA A 145 7.95 25.20 -14.38
N MET A 146 6.68 24.85 -14.46
CA MET A 146 6.15 23.85 -15.38
C MET A 146 4.63 24.01 -15.43
N PRO A 147 3.98 23.81 -16.59
CA PRO A 147 2.57 24.09 -16.75
C PRO A 147 1.75 23.23 -15.79
N THR A 148 0.71 23.83 -15.23
CA THR A 148 -0.50 23.15 -14.77
C THR A 148 -1.03 22.24 -15.87
N SER A 149 -0.50 21.03 -15.97
CA SER A 149 -1.14 19.93 -16.65
C SER A 149 -1.42 18.90 -15.58
N GLN A 150 -2.70 18.66 -15.36
CA GLN A 150 -3.20 17.40 -14.85
C GLN A 150 -2.48 16.29 -15.63
N HIS A 151 -1.40 15.73 -15.08
CA HIS A 151 -0.73 14.60 -15.71
C HIS A 151 -1.69 13.42 -15.59
N VAL A 152 -2.56 13.31 -16.61
CA VAL A 152 -3.05 12.03 -17.08
C VAL A 152 -1.85 11.10 -17.03
N LEU A 153 -1.94 10.05 -16.22
CA LEU A 153 -0.89 9.05 -16.11
C LEU A 153 -0.64 8.53 -17.53
N GLU A 154 0.45 8.98 -18.15
CA GLU A 154 0.81 8.60 -19.51
C GLU A 154 1.45 7.22 -19.39
N TYR A 155 0.59 6.20 -19.44
CA TYR A 155 1.04 4.82 -19.51
C TYR A 155 1.71 4.59 -20.87
N PRO A 156 2.83 3.85 -20.93
CA PRO A 156 3.39 3.02 -19.85
C PRO A 156 4.32 3.74 -18.86
N VAL A 157 4.26 3.34 -17.58
CA VAL A 157 5.15 3.82 -16.51
C VAL A 157 6.06 2.69 -16.03
N HIS A 158 7.36 2.92 -15.93
CA HIS A 158 8.32 1.93 -15.44
C HIS A 158 8.31 1.86 -13.92
N TYR A 159 8.09 0.67 -13.37
CA TYR A 159 8.20 0.37 -11.95
C TYR A 159 9.43 -0.48 -11.66
N PHE A 160 10.17 -0.14 -10.62
CA PHE A 160 11.31 -0.92 -10.15
C PHE A 160 10.91 -1.86 -9.01
N PHE A 161 11.28 -3.13 -9.15
CA PHE A 161 11.04 -4.21 -8.19
C PHE A 161 12.37 -4.81 -7.71
N TYR A 162 12.52 -4.97 -6.40
CA TYR A 162 13.71 -5.55 -5.74
C TYR A 162 13.41 -6.79 -4.90
N GLY A 163 12.13 -7.17 -4.81
CA GLY A 163 11.63 -8.24 -3.96
C GLY A 163 10.82 -9.26 -4.75
N THR A 164 9.71 -9.69 -4.19
CA THR A 164 8.87 -10.75 -4.74
C THR A 164 8.18 -10.39 -6.06
N LEU A 165 7.94 -9.09 -6.30
CA LEU A 165 7.40 -8.59 -7.58
C LEU A 165 8.38 -8.75 -8.76
N ALA A 166 9.63 -9.12 -8.52
CA ALA A 166 10.59 -9.50 -9.55
C ALA A 166 10.36 -10.93 -10.10
N ASP A 167 9.27 -11.60 -9.71
CA ASP A 167 8.87 -12.91 -10.22
C ASP A 167 7.71 -12.79 -11.23
N PRO A 168 7.90 -13.16 -12.52
CA PRO A 168 6.85 -13.13 -13.53
C PRO A 168 5.59 -13.92 -13.15
N ALA A 169 5.73 -15.06 -12.45
CA ALA A 169 4.59 -15.88 -12.04
C ALA A 169 3.72 -15.16 -11.01
N ARG A 170 4.34 -14.29 -10.19
CA ARG A 170 3.63 -13.46 -9.21
C ARG A 170 2.87 -12.34 -9.91
N LEU A 171 3.46 -11.72 -10.94
CA LEU A 171 2.79 -10.69 -11.74
C LEU A 171 1.61 -11.26 -12.54
N GLU A 172 1.73 -12.47 -13.08
CA GLU A 172 0.63 -13.19 -13.75
C GLU A 172 -0.57 -13.38 -12.81
N ARG A 173 -0.32 -13.87 -11.59
CA ARG A 173 -1.38 -14.01 -10.57
C ARG A 173 -1.96 -12.66 -10.15
N LEU A 174 -1.11 -11.66 -9.96
CA LEU A 174 -1.51 -10.34 -9.49
C LEU A 174 -2.37 -9.59 -10.51
N PHE A 175 -2.03 -9.68 -11.79
CA PHE A 175 -2.75 -8.99 -12.86
C PHE A 175 -3.88 -9.84 -13.47
N GLY A 176 -3.91 -11.16 -13.20
CA GLY A 176 -4.88 -12.07 -13.80
C GLY A 176 -4.72 -12.21 -15.33
N VAL A 177 -3.50 -11.96 -15.84
CA VAL A 177 -3.19 -11.97 -17.27
C VAL A 177 -2.06 -12.98 -17.50
N PRO A 178 -2.18 -13.86 -18.52
CA PRO A 178 -1.17 -14.88 -18.77
C PRO A 178 0.21 -14.27 -19.03
N ALA A 179 1.25 -14.93 -18.55
CA ALA A 179 2.64 -14.44 -18.65
C ALA A 179 3.08 -14.11 -20.10
N SER A 180 2.48 -14.74 -21.11
CA SER A 180 2.73 -14.47 -22.53
C SER A 180 2.29 -13.09 -23.00
N LYS A 181 1.36 -12.45 -22.29
CA LYS A 181 0.85 -11.09 -22.58
C LYS A 181 1.47 -10.03 -21.68
N LEU A 182 2.23 -10.43 -20.66
CA LEU A 182 2.89 -9.50 -19.75
C LEU A 182 4.17 -8.94 -20.37
N PRO A 183 4.47 -7.64 -20.16
CA PRO A 183 5.80 -7.08 -20.39
C PRO A 183 6.90 -7.91 -19.71
N ARG A 184 8.10 -7.88 -20.29
CA ARG A 184 9.25 -8.57 -19.71
C ARG A 184 9.85 -7.75 -18.58
N LEU A 185 10.25 -8.42 -17.50
CA LEU A 185 11.11 -7.83 -16.48
C LEU A 185 12.50 -7.58 -17.07
N GLN A 186 12.95 -6.34 -17.06
CA GLN A 186 14.29 -5.93 -17.51
C GLN A 186 15.20 -5.76 -16.31
N ALA A 187 16.42 -6.28 -16.36
CA ALA A 187 17.39 -6.06 -15.28
C ALA A 187 17.65 -4.56 -15.13
N ALA A 188 17.60 -4.08 -13.89
CA ALA A 188 17.70 -2.66 -13.58
C ALA A 188 18.50 -2.41 -12.30
N ILE A 189 19.08 -1.22 -12.20
CA ILE A 189 19.73 -0.74 -10.98
C ILE A 189 19.06 0.54 -10.53
N LEU A 190 18.47 0.54 -9.34
CA LEU A 190 17.88 1.71 -8.70
C LEU A 190 18.96 2.56 -8.04
N LEU A 191 18.91 3.87 -8.23
CA LEU A 191 19.81 4.83 -7.60
C LEU A 191 19.16 5.43 -6.36
N ASP A 192 20.01 5.88 -5.42
CA ASP A 192 19.62 6.62 -4.22
C ASP A 192 18.70 5.84 -3.25
N GLY A 193 18.71 4.51 -3.36
CA GLY A 193 17.94 3.59 -2.56
C GLY A 193 18.81 2.62 -1.76
N ARG A 194 18.32 2.21 -0.60
CA ARG A 194 18.95 1.17 0.25
C ARG A 194 17.91 0.14 0.66
N ILE A 195 18.29 -1.13 0.72
CA ILE A 195 17.44 -2.19 1.28
C ILE A 195 17.75 -2.40 2.75
N ARG A 196 16.72 -2.41 3.59
CA ARG A 196 16.76 -2.81 5.01
C ARG A 196 15.81 -3.97 5.27
N THR A 197 15.89 -4.54 6.46
CA THR A 197 15.03 -5.66 6.88
C THR A 197 13.93 -5.16 7.82
N TRP A 198 12.67 -5.31 7.39
CA TRP A 198 11.47 -5.03 8.19
C TRP A 198 10.93 -6.32 8.82
N GLY A 199 10.53 -6.26 10.10
CA GLY A 199 9.91 -7.40 10.80
C GLY A 199 10.78 -8.67 10.84
N GLY A 200 12.11 -8.51 10.78
CA GLY A 200 13.08 -9.60 10.84
C GLY A 200 13.18 -10.49 9.60
N LYS A 201 12.33 -10.30 8.58
CA LYS A 201 12.28 -11.20 7.40
C LYS A 201 11.96 -10.53 6.07
N TYR A 202 11.39 -9.33 6.07
CA TYR A 202 10.95 -8.66 4.84
C TYR A 202 11.99 -7.65 4.37
N ARG A 203 12.21 -7.57 3.06
CA ARG A 203 13.09 -6.55 2.45
C ARG A 203 12.27 -5.28 2.24
N ALA A 204 12.78 -4.16 2.72
CA ALA A 204 12.15 -2.86 2.64
C ALA A 204 13.10 -1.84 2.01
N LEU A 205 12.68 -1.18 0.94
CA LEU A 205 13.41 -0.08 0.32
C LEU A 205 13.24 1.19 1.14
N VAL A 206 14.34 1.84 1.46
CA VAL A 206 14.41 3.15 2.11
C VAL A 206 15.32 4.09 1.34
N ASP A 207 15.28 5.37 1.69
CA ASP A 207 16.20 6.35 1.15
C ASP A 207 17.65 6.00 1.49
N GLY A 208 18.51 6.01 0.48
CA GLY A 208 19.95 5.77 0.62
C GLY A 208 20.71 6.58 -0.42
N PRO A 209 20.85 7.90 -0.25
CA PRO A 209 21.52 8.77 -1.23
C PRO A 209 22.92 8.24 -1.56
N GLY A 210 23.20 8.04 -2.85
CA GLY A 210 24.46 7.46 -3.33
C GLY A 210 24.58 5.93 -3.27
N ASP A 211 23.62 5.23 -2.68
CA ASP A 211 23.55 3.77 -2.73
C ASP A 211 22.83 3.29 -4.00
N MET A 212 23.02 2.01 -4.32
CA MET A 212 22.42 1.37 -5.48
C MET A 212 21.77 0.04 -5.10
N VAL A 213 20.62 -0.26 -5.70
CA VAL A 213 19.90 -1.52 -5.50
C VAL A 213 19.71 -2.23 -6.83
N ASN A 214 20.13 -3.49 -6.91
CA ASN A 214 19.86 -4.34 -8.06
C ASN A 214 18.44 -4.90 -8.00
N GLY A 215 17.77 -4.93 -9.14
CA GLY A 215 16.41 -5.43 -9.28
C GLY A 215 15.97 -5.49 -10.74
N PHE A 216 14.69 -5.26 -10.97
CA PHE A 216 14.09 -5.31 -12.29
C PHE A 216 13.15 -4.13 -12.52
N ALA A 217 13.18 -3.59 -13.73
CA ALA A 217 12.19 -2.65 -14.22
C ALA A 217 11.07 -3.40 -14.95
N TYR A 218 9.85 -2.93 -14.76
CA TYR A 218 8.65 -3.47 -15.40
C TYR A 218 7.78 -2.32 -15.91
N ALA A 219 7.34 -2.42 -17.17
CA ALA A 219 6.44 -1.44 -17.75
C ALA A 219 4.99 -1.73 -17.35
N ILE A 220 4.41 -0.87 -16.51
CA ILE A 220 2.99 -0.90 -16.17
C ILE A 220 2.22 -0.15 -17.24
N THR A 221 1.15 -0.73 -17.76
CA THR A 221 0.42 -0.19 -18.92
C THR A 221 -0.98 0.31 -18.56
N THR A 222 -1.51 -0.02 -17.39
CA THR A 222 -2.84 0.40 -16.94
C THR A 222 -2.86 0.84 -15.49
N THR A 223 -3.87 1.64 -15.13
CA THR A 223 -4.17 2.01 -13.73
C THR A 223 -4.48 0.82 -12.86
N ASP A 224 -5.20 -0.17 -13.42
CA ASP A 224 -5.64 -1.34 -12.65
C ASP A 224 -4.45 -2.21 -12.23
N GLN A 225 -3.43 -2.33 -13.10
CA GLN A 225 -2.17 -2.97 -12.75
C GLN A 225 -1.44 -2.21 -11.64
N GLU A 226 -1.37 -0.88 -11.73
CA GLU A 226 -0.76 -0.06 -10.69
C GLU A 226 -1.48 -0.20 -9.35
N ASP A 227 -2.81 -0.16 -9.33
CA ASP A 227 -3.60 -0.31 -8.12
C ASP A 227 -3.47 -1.73 -7.53
N ALA A 228 -3.36 -2.77 -8.37
CA ALA A 228 -3.05 -4.12 -7.92
C ALA A 228 -1.67 -4.21 -7.23
N LEU A 229 -0.64 -3.54 -7.77
CA LEU A 229 0.68 -3.46 -7.12
C LEU A 229 0.61 -2.74 -5.79
N ARG A 230 -0.11 -1.61 -5.73
CA ARG A 230 -0.27 -0.85 -4.48
C ARG A 230 -1.00 -1.65 -3.42
N LEU A 231 -1.97 -2.48 -3.82
CA LEU A 231 -2.65 -3.41 -2.91
C LEU A 231 -1.72 -4.51 -2.42
N TYR A 232 -0.87 -5.04 -3.30
CA TYR A 232 0.09 -6.08 -2.95
C TYR A 232 1.14 -5.60 -1.92
N GLU A 233 1.69 -4.40 -2.11
CA GLU A 233 2.72 -3.84 -1.22
C GLU A 233 2.14 -3.43 0.14
N GLY A 234 0.92 -2.90 0.15
CA GLY A 234 0.23 -2.54 1.38
C GLY A 234 0.53 -1.13 1.90
N ASP A 235 -0.07 -0.79 3.04
CA ASP A 235 -0.06 0.56 3.62
C ASP A 235 1.24 0.95 4.33
N ASN A 236 2.16 0.02 4.50
CA ASN A 236 3.51 0.31 5.00
C ASN A 236 4.44 0.86 3.91
N TYR A 237 3.94 1.01 2.69
CA TYR A 237 4.70 1.53 1.56
C TYR A 237 4.03 2.76 0.93
N GLU A 238 4.85 3.55 0.26
CA GLU A 238 4.42 4.66 -0.58
C GLU A 238 5.07 4.57 -1.96
N VAL A 239 4.37 5.06 -2.97
CA VAL A 239 4.86 5.19 -4.34
C VAL A 239 5.75 6.44 -4.40
N VAL A 240 6.98 6.25 -4.85
CA VAL A 240 7.97 7.31 -5.00
C VAL A 240 8.44 7.40 -6.44
N THR A 241 8.84 8.58 -6.88
CA THR A 241 9.61 8.75 -8.12
C THR A 241 11.03 8.27 -7.87
N ALA A 242 11.57 7.44 -8.76
CA ALA A 242 12.91 6.91 -8.62
C ALA A 242 13.66 6.88 -9.94
N THR A 243 14.97 7.09 -9.86
CA THR A 243 15.88 6.98 -10.99
C THR A 243 16.44 5.56 -11.03
N MET A 244 16.40 4.94 -12.20
CA MET A 244 16.93 3.59 -12.40
C MET A 244 17.69 3.49 -13.71
N ILE A 245 18.69 2.62 -13.75
CA ILE A 245 19.47 2.30 -14.94
C ILE A 245 18.94 1.01 -15.52
N VAL A 246 18.43 1.05 -16.76
CA VAL A 246 17.93 -0.11 -17.51
C VAL A 246 18.70 -0.19 -18.83
N ASP A 247 19.31 -1.34 -19.11
CA ASP A 247 20.14 -1.54 -20.32
C ASP A 247 21.22 -0.44 -20.52
N GLY A 248 21.81 0.03 -19.41
CA GLY A 248 22.82 1.09 -19.40
C GLY A 248 22.29 2.51 -19.60
N LYS A 249 20.97 2.70 -19.67
CA LYS A 249 20.32 4.01 -19.79
C LYS A 249 19.63 4.40 -18.49
N GLU A 250 19.87 5.62 -18.05
CA GLU A 250 19.15 6.20 -16.92
C GLU A 250 17.74 6.60 -17.35
N ILE A 251 16.73 6.10 -16.63
CA ILE A 251 15.33 6.41 -16.83
C ILE A 251 14.68 6.80 -15.49
N THR A 252 13.67 7.66 -15.56
CA THR A 252 12.83 7.99 -14.42
C THR A 252 11.61 7.09 -14.41
N GLY A 253 11.35 6.45 -13.27
CA GLY A 253 10.20 5.59 -13.06
C GLY A 253 9.68 5.71 -11.64
N ARG A 254 9.05 4.64 -11.15
CA ARG A 254 8.46 4.57 -9.81
C ARG A 254 8.96 3.36 -9.03
N SER A 255 8.89 3.43 -7.71
CA SER A 255 9.12 2.27 -6.84
C SER A 255 8.32 2.41 -5.55
N PHE A 256 8.35 1.36 -4.72
CA PHE A 256 7.69 1.31 -3.43
C PHE A 256 8.71 1.47 -2.30
N ARG A 257 8.67 2.63 -1.64
CA ARG A 257 9.50 2.95 -0.47
C ARG A 257 8.72 2.64 0.80
N PHE A 258 9.39 2.08 1.79
CA PHE A 258 8.82 1.83 3.11
C PHE A 258 8.52 3.14 3.84
N ALA A 259 7.25 3.33 4.19
CA ALA A 259 6.71 4.49 4.88
C ALA A 259 6.40 4.23 6.37
N GLY A 260 6.60 2.99 6.87
CA GLY A 260 6.45 2.63 8.28
C GLY A 260 7.57 3.17 9.18
N PHE A 261 7.54 2.89 10.49
CA PHE A 261 8.50 3.50 11.43
C PHE A 261 9.92 2.94 11.34
N GLU A 262 10.94 3.78 11.56
CA GLU A 262 12.34 3.39 11.36
C GLU A 262 12.84 2.38 12.38
N ASN A 263 12.26 2.41 13.58
CA ASN A 263 12.53 1.45 14.64
C ASN A 263 12.04 0.03 14.32
N GLU A 264 11.20 -0.15 13.30
CA GLU A 264 10.78 -1.46 12.79
C GLU A 264 11.76 -2.04 11.76
N LEU A 265 12.75 -1.23 11.33
CA LEU A 265 13.79 -1.62 10.40
C LEU A 265 15.05 -2.05 11.14
N THR A 266 15.64 -3.13 10.65
CA THR A 266 16.90 -3.73 11.10
C THR A 266 17.84 -3.90 9.91
N GLY A 267 19.14 -3.96 10.18
CA GLY A 267 20.18 -3.79 9.16
C GLY A 267 20.48 -2.31 8.99
#